data_AF-X1W0W2-F1
#
_entry.id   AF-X1W0W2-F1
#
_cell.length_a   1.000
_cell.length_b   1.000
_cell.length_c   1.000
_cell.angle_alpha   90.00
_cell.angle_beta   90.00
_cell.angle_gamma   90.00
#
_symmetry.space_group_name_H-M   'P 1'
#
loop_
_entity.id
_entity.type
_entity.pdbx_description
1 polymer ?
#
loop_
_entity_poly.entity_id
_entity_poly.type
_entity_poly.pdbx_seq_one_letter_code
_entity_poly.pdbx_strand_id
1 'polypeptide(L)' 'MEVFVHRAPTATGYLTYELEGVVELEEMLNSSTLNKPLTDDEEVSVEITGRWGKIKPLLSGPAFADIWFN' A
#
# COMPACT_ATOMS: atom_id res chain seq x y z
N MET A 1 4.95 -0.78 -13.49
CA MET A 1 4.03 -1.30 -12.48
C MET A 1 4.00 -0.22 -11.45
N GLU A 2 2.81 0.27 -11.16
CA GLU A 2 2.59 1.38 -10.25
C GLU A 2 2.01 0.79 -8.98
N VAL A 3 2.53 1.25 -7.86
CA VAL A 3 2.05 0.86 -6.53
C VAL A 3 1.68 2.15 -5.85
N PHE A 4 0.40 2.27 -5.50
CA PHE A 4 -0.15 3.40 -4.77
C PHE A 4 -0.54 2.92 -3.38
N VAL A 5 -0.11 3.63 -2.34
CA VAL A 5 -0.36 3.26 -0.95
C VAL A 5 -1.08 4.41 -0.26
N HIS A 6 -2.20 4.13 0.41
CA HIS A 6 -2.99 5.14 1.08
C HIS A 6 -3.57 4.63 2.41
N ARG A 7 -3.80 5.55 3.35
CA ARG A 7 -4.39 5.26 4.66
C ARG A 7 -5.90 5.36 4.60
N ALA A 8 -6.65 4.31 4.93
CA ALA A 8 -8.11 4.38 4.97
C ALA A 8 -8.59 5.09 6.26
N PRO A 9 -9.73 5.83 6.25
CA PRO A 9 -10.58 6.17 5.11
C PRO A 9 -10.10 7.43 4.35
N THR A 10 -8.94 7.98 4.69
CA THR A 10 -8.43 9.20 4.07
C THR A 10 -7.98 8.97 2.62
N ALA A 11 -8.34 9.90 1.74
CA ALA A 11 -8.00 9.83 0.32
C ALA A 11 -6.52 10.18 0.01
N THR A 12 -5.68 10.37 1.03
CA THR A 12 -4.27 10.74 0.84
C THR A 12 -3.41 9.49 0.74
N GLY A 13 -2.73 9.36 -0.38
CA GLY A 13 -1.79 8.28 -0.65
C GLY A 13 -0.69 8.71 -1.61
N TYR A 14 0.26 7.80 -1.85
CA TYR A 14 1.51 8.10 -2.53
C TYR A 14 1.89 7.01 -3.52
N LEU A 15 2.46 7.40 -4.66
CA LEU A 15 3.04 6.48 -5.62
C LEU A 15 4.46 6.12 -5.18
N THR A 16 4.75 4.83 -5.00
CA THR A 16 6.02 4.40 -4.41
C THR A 16 7.25 4.71 -5.26
N TYR A 17 7.08 4.99 -6.56
CA TYR A 17 8.20 5.36 -7.44
C TYR A 17 8.65 6.82 -7.25
N GLU A 18 7.84 7.63 -6.57
CA GLU A 18 8.15 9.04 -6.26
C GLU A 18 8.93 9.16 -4.95
N LEU A 19 9.18 8.02 -4.28
CA LEU A 19 9.78 7.94 -2.95
C LEU A 19 11.17 7.31 -3.02
N GLU A 20 12.05 7.74 -2.14
CA GLU A 20 13.39 7.21 -1.91
C GLU A 20 13.35 5.83 -1.24
N GLY A 21 12.28 5.52 -0.50
CA GLY A 21 12.09 4.20 0.10
C GLY A 21 10.91 4.09 1.06
N VAL A 22 10.87 2.97 1.79
CA VAL A 22 9.78 2.63 2.72
C VAL A 22 9.74 3.59 3.92
N VAL A 23 10.88 4.11 4.37
CA VAL A 23 10.95 5.07 5.48
C VAL A 23 10.25 6.39 5.11
N GLU A 24 10.50 6.91 3.90
CA GLU A 24 9.82 8.11 3.42
C GLU A 24 8.32 7.87 3.26
N LEU A 25 7.91 6.70 2.77
CA LEU A 25 6.50 6.33 2.69
C LEU A 25 5.83 6.38 4.07
N GLU A 26 6.46 5.84 5.11
CA GLU A 26 5.96 5.86 6.48
C GLU A 26 5.84 7.30 7.01
N GLU A 27 6.85 8.14 6.80
CA GLU A 27 6.83 9.57 7.17
C GLU A 27 5.70 10.33 6.46
N MET A 28 5.49 10.08 5.17
CA MET A 28 4.42 10.68 4.39
C MET A 28 3.03 10.22 4.87
N LEU A 29 2.84 8.93 5.12
CA LEU A 29 1.58 8.41 5.66
C LEU A 29 1.28 8.98 7.06
N ASN A 30 2.31 9.16 7.90
CA ASN A 30 2.20 9.79 9.23
C ASN A 30 1.83 11.28 9.15
N SER A 31 2.37 12.01 8.18
CA SER A 31 2.12 13.45 8.00
C SER A 31 0.80 13.77 7.28
N SER A 32 0.26 12.81 6.50
CA SER A 32 -0.92 12.99 5.66
C SER A 32 -2.23 13.27 6.41
N THR A 33 -2.31 12.91 7.68
CA THR A 33 -3.47 13.10 8.55
C THR A 33 -3.09 13.90 9.78
N LEU A 34 -3.36 15.21 9.77
CA LEU A 34 -3.49 16.13 10.94
C LEU A 34 -2.87 15.60 12.26
N ASN A 35 -1.57 15.35 12.29
CA ASN A 35 -0.79 14.92 13.46
C ASN A 35 -1.18 13.58 14.13
N LYS A 36 -1.80 12.63 13.41
CA LYS A 36 -2.05 11.28 13.94
C LYS A 36 -1.04 10.29 13.34
N PRO A 37 -0.11 9.72 14.13
CA PRO A 37 0.76 8.65 13.65
C PRO A 37 -0.07 7.46 13.17
N LEU A 38 0.48 6.70 12.24
CA LEU A 38 -0.02 5.41 11.81
C LEU A 38 0.13 4.45 12.99
N THR A 39 -0.97 3.84 13.43
CA THR A 39 -0.96 2.84 14.49
C THR A 39 -1.10 1.44 13.90
N ASP A 40 -0.61 0.41 14.59
CA ASP A 40 -0.67 -0.98 14.12
C ASP A 40 -2.11 -1.48 13.82
N ASP A 41 -3.12 -0.84 14.40
CA ASP A 41 -4.53 -1.17 14.20
C ASP A 41 -5.18 -0.45 13.00
N GLU A 42 -4.45 0.42 12.29
CA GLU A 42 -5.01 1.18 11.18
C GLU A 42 -4.93 0.47 9.84
N GLU A 43 -6.01 0.59 9.07
CA GLU A 43 -6.09 0.03 7.74
C GLU A 43 -5.29 0.86 6.74
N VAL A 44 -4.38 0.18 6.04
CA VAL A 44 -3.65 0.70 4.88
C VAL A 44 -4.07 -0.10 3.66
N SER A 45 -4.37 0.61 2.59
CA SER A 45 -4.73 0.04 1.31
C SER A 45 -3.60 0.22 0.31
N VAL A 46 -3.38 -0.83 -0.50
CA VAL A 46 -2.38 -0.84 -1.57
C VAL A 46 -3.05 -1.18 -2.89
N GLU A 47 -2.91 -0.29 -3.86
CA GLU A 47 -3.38 -0.48 -5.23
C GLU A 47 -2.19 -0.75 -6.15
N ILE A 48 -2.24 -1.86 -6.89
CA ILE A 48 -1.17 -2.25 -7.81
C ILE A 48 -1.71 -2.25 -9.24
N THR A 49 -1.18 -1.35 -10.07
CA THR A 49 -1.53 -1.23 -11.49
C THR A 49 -0.40 -1.73 -12.38
N GLY A 50 -0.72 -2.65 -13.29
CA GLY A 50 0.27 -3.26 -14.17
C GLY A 50 -0.32 -4.26 -15.16
N ARG A 51 0.53 -4.75 -16.06
CA ARG A 51 0.13 -5.83 -16.99
C ARG A 51 -0.23 -7.09 -16.21
N TRP A 52 -1.30 -7.78 -16.61
CA TRP A 52 -1.76 -9.00 -15.97
C TRP A 52 -0.67 -10.05 -15.74
N GLY A 53 0.21 -10.27 -16.73
CA GLY A 53 1.32 -11.22 -16.60
C GLY A 53 2.31 -10.91 -15.47
N LYS A 54 2.39 -9.65 -15.02
CA LYS A 54 3.18 -9.24 -13.84
C LYS A 54 2.39 -9.30 -12.54
N ILE A 55 1.08 -9.03 -12.58
CA ILE A 55 0.19 -9.07 -11.42
C ILE A 55 -0.08 -10.52 -10.98
N LYS A 56 -0.35 -11.43 -11.93
CA LYS A 56 -0.73 -12.82 -11.65
C LYS A 56 0.25 -13.54 -10.71
N PRO A 57 1.58 -13.48 -10.88
CA PRO A 57 2.53 -14.08 -9.95
C PRO A 57 2.47 -13.49 -8.54
N LEU A 58 2.25 -12.17 -8.40
CA LEU A 58 2.13 -11.51 -7.08
C LEU A 58 0.93 -12.05 -6.31
N LEU A 59 -0.22 -12.11 -6.98
CA LEU A 59 -1.47 -12.64 -6.43
C LEU A 59 -1.41 -14.14 -6.13
N SER A 60 -0.51 -14.87 -6.79
CA SER A 60 -0.28 -16.30 -6.55
C SER A 60 0.78 -16.56 -5.46
N GLY A 61 1.29 -15.51 -4.82
CA GLY A 61 2.29 -15.62 -3.76
C GLY A 61 1.73 -16.27 -2.48
N PRO A 62 2.58 -16.90 -1.66
CA PRO A 62 2.14 -17.58 -0.43
C PRO A 62 1.36 -16.66 0.52
N ALA A 63 1.71 -15.37 0.57
CA ALA A 63 1.04 -14.37 1.41
C ALA A 63 -0.45 -14.16 1.10
N PHE A 64 -0.90 -14.50 -0.13
CA PHE A 64 -2.29 -14.37 -0.54
C PHE A 64 -3.03 -15.71 -0.58
N ALA A 65 -2.33 -16.84 -0.39
CA ALA A 65 -2.91 -18.17 -0.54
C ALA A 65 -4.12 -18.40 0.40
N ASP A 66 -4.06 -17.84 1.61
CA ASP A 66 -5.11 -17.97 2.62
C ASP A 66 -6.22 -16.91 2.51
N ILE A 67 -6.07 -15.92 1.62
CA ILE A 67 -6.97 -14.76 1.51
C ILE A 67 -8.04 -14.98 0.43
N TRP A 68 -7.72 -15.71 -0.65
CA TRP A 68 -8.60 -15.78 -1.84
C TRP A 68 -9.94 -16.50 -1.62
N PHE A 69 -10.03 -17.40 -0.64
CA PHE A 69 -11.17 -18.33 -0.50
C PHE A 69 -11.62 -18.57 0.94
N ASN A 70 -11.18 -17.74 1.89
CA ASN A 70 -11.79 -17.62 3.22
C ASN A 70 -12.93 -16.59 3.17
#